data_AF-A0A915MUY4-F1
#
_entry.id   AF-A0A915MUY4-F1
#
_cell.length_a   1.000
_cell.length_b   1.000
_cell.length_c   1.000
_cell.angle_alpha   90.00
_cell.angle_beta   90.00
_cell.angle_gamma   90.00
#
_symmetry.space_group_name_H-M   'P 1'
#
loop_
_entity.id
_entity.type
_entity.pdbx_description
1 polymer ?
#
loop_
_entity_poly.entity_id
_entity_poly.type
_entity_poly.pdbx_seq_one_letter_code
_entity_poly.pdbx_strand_id
1 'polypeptide(L)' 'MLSSAWPQDSAVFMMDQKIVRAVTEAFVQMHEKGAIYRSKRLVNWSCTLRSAISDI' A
#
# COMPACT_ATOMS: atom_id res chain seq x y z
N MET A 1 10.59 -25.12 -20.80
CA MET A 1 11.19 -24.04 -19.99
C MET A 1 10.86 -22.72 -20.66
N LEU A 2 9.92 -21.94 -20.14
CA LEU A 2 9.62 -20.62 -20.69
C LEU A 2 10.60 -19.62 -20.06
N SER A 3 11.65 -19.24 -20.80
CA SER A 3 12.50 -18.12 -20.44
C SER A 3 11.75 -16.84 -20.78
N SER A 4 11.31 -16.11 -19.76
CA SER A 4 10.69 -14.80 -19.95
C SER A 4 11.76 -13.72 -20.00
N ALA A 5 11.81 -12.95 -21.09
CA ALA A 5 12.85 -11.95 -21.38
C ALA A 5 12.73 -10.64 -20.57
N TRP A 6 12.13 -10.67 -19.38
CA TRP A 6 11.98 -9.49 -18.54
C TRP A 6 13.27 -9.26 -17.74
N PRO A 7 13.80 -8.03 -17.69
CA PRO A 7 14.98 -7.72 -16.90
C PRO A 7 14.66 -7.93 -15.41
N GLN A 8 15.28 -8.95 -14.83
CA GLN A 8 15.02 -9.36 -13.44
C GLN A 8 15.64 -8.39 -12.43
N ASP A 9 16.66 -7.63 -12.84
CA ASP A 9 17.38 -6.65 -12.00
C ASP A 9 16.54 -5.43 -11.60
N SER A 10 15.42 -5.15 -12.28
CA SER A 10 14.51 -4.06 -11.94
C SER A 10 13.36 -4.48 -11.03
N ALA A 11 13.20 -5.78 -10.77
CA ALA A 11 12.20 -6.26 -9.84
C ALA A 11 12.58 -5.86 -8.41
N VAL A 12 11.66 -5.17 -7.73
CA VAL A 12 11.84 -4.72 -6.35
C VAL A 12 10.73 -5.29 -5.48
N PHE A 13 11.06 -5.65 -4.25
CA PHE A 13 10.07 -6.15 -3.31
C PHE A 13 9.41 -4.98 -2.58
N MET A 14 8.08 -5.04 -2.41
CA MET A 14 7.32 -3.93 -1.82
C MET A 14 7.72 -3.62 -0.36
N MET A 15 8.28 -4.60 0.34
CA MET A 15 8.76 -4.42 1.71
C MET A 15 10.25 -4.10 1.79
N ASP A 16 10.94 -3.90 0.66
CA ASP A 16 12.32 -3.41 0.69
C ASP A 16 12.35 -1.99 1.28
N GLN A 17 13.39 -1.69 2.05
CA GLN A 17 13.57 -0.42 2.76
C GLN A 17 13.36 0.82 1.87
N LYS A 18 13.80 0.75 0.60
CA LYS A 18 13.62 1.81 -0.39
C LYS A 18 12.14 2.09 -0.68
N ILE A 19 11.33 1.05 -0.85
CA ILE A 19 9.90 1.17 -1.18
C ILE A 19 9.12 1.56 0.07
N VAL A 20 9.41 0.96 1.22
CA VAL A 20 8.81 1.33 2.51
C VAL A 20 9.01 2.83 2.80
N ARG A 21 10.22 3.35 2.58
CA ARG A 21 10.50 4.79 2.72
C ARG A 21 9.66 5.65 1.78
N ALA A 22 9.55 5.26 0.50
CA ALA A 22 8.77 6.00 -0.48
C ALA A 22 7.27 6.04 -0.14
N VAL A 23 6.69 4.90 0.28
CA VAL A 23 5.28 4.82 0.70
C VAL A 23 5.03 5.66 1.96
N THR A 24 5.96 5.62 2.92
CA THR A 24 5.87 6.41 4.16
C THR A 24 5.89 7.90 3.86
N GLU A 25 6.81 8.35 3.01
CA GLU A 25 6.90 9.76 2.60
C GLU A 25 5.62 10.22 1.89
N ALA A 26 5.11 9.44 0.94
CA ALA A 26 3.87 9.75 0.24
C ALA A 26 2.67 9.85 1.21
N PHE A 27 2.57 8.94 2.17
CA PHE A 27 1.52 8.95 3.19
C PHE A 27 1.58 10.22 4.05
N VAL A 28 2.77 10.61 4.53
CA VAL A 28 2.97 11.82 5.33
C VAL A 28 2.60 13.07 4.53
N GLN A 29 3.07 13.20 3.28
CA GLN A 29 2.73 14.34 2.44
C GLN A 29 1.22 14.45 2.17
N MET A 30 0.53 13.32 1.96
CA MET A 30 -0.92 13.33 1.78
C MET A 30 -1.68 13.68 3.06
N HIS A 31 -1.16 13.30 4.22
CA HIS A 31 -1.71 13.70 5.51
C HIS A 31 -1.53 15.20 5.77
N GLU A 32 -0.33 15.75 5.50
CA GLU A 32 -0.05 17.19 5.63
C GLU A 32 -0.90 18.05 4.69
N LYS A 33 -1.19 17.55 3.48
CA LYS A 33 -2.10 18.19 2.52
C LYS A 33 -3.59 18.05 2.88
N GLY A 34 -3.93 17.32 3.94
CA GLY A 34 -5.31 17.07 4.39
C GLY A 34 -6.08 16.05 3.55
N ALA A 35 -5.43 15.37 2.59
CA ALA A 35 -6.07 14.33 1.78
C ALA A 35 -6.30 13.03 2.58
N ILE A 36 -5.39 12.72 3.50
CA ILE A 36 -5.53 11.62 4.45
C ILE A 36 -5.82 12.22 5.83
N TYR A 37 -6.86 11.73 6.48
CA TYR A 37 -7.25 12.15 7.82
C TYR A 37 -7.88 10.99 8.60
N ARG A 38 -7.89 11.10 9.93
CA ARG A 38 -8.53 10.12 10.80
C ARG A 38 -9.94 10.58 11.19
N SER A 39 -10.93 9.74 10.95
CA SER A 39 -12.31 9.96 11.39
C SER A 39 -13.00 8.64 11.71
N LYS A 40 -14.10 8.68 12.46
CA LYS A 40 -14.96 7.52 12.70
C LYS A 40 -16.06 7.52 11.64
N ARG A 41 -16.01 6.59 10.70
CA ARG A 41 -17.02 6.41 9.63
C ARG A 41 -17.43 4.94 9.56
N LEU A 42 -18.59 4.67 8.98
CA LEU A 42 -19.00 3.31 8.66
C LEU A 42 -18.03 2.75 7.62
N VAL A 43 -17.52 1.55 7.87
CA VAL A 43 -16.60 0.83 6.98
C VAL A 43 -17.11 -0.58 6.74
N ASN A 44 -16.75 -1.16 5.60
CA ASN A 44 -16.98 -2.58 5.37
C ASN A 44 -16.04 -3.37 6.27
N TRP A 45 -16.60 -4.07 7.25
CA TRP A 45 -15.85 -4.86 8.23
C TRP A 45 -15.96 -6.35 7.93
N SER A 46 -14.83 -7.03 7.76
CA SER A 46 -14.78 -8.48 7.65
C SER A 46 -14.52 -9.11 9.02
N CYS A 47 -15.49 -9.85 9.55
CA CYS A 47 -15.34 -10.55 10.83
C CYS A 47 -14.27 -11.65 10.79
N THR A 48 -14.11 -12.31 9.64
CA THR A 48 -13.12 -13.39 9.47
C THR A 48 -11.70 -12.83 9.42
N LEU A 49 -11.48 -11.76 8.66
CA LEU A 49 -10.16 -11.13 8.55
C LEU A 49 -9.84 -10.22 9.75
N ARG A 50 -10.87 -9.82 10.50
CA ARG A 50 -10.78 -8.83 11.59
C ARG A 50 -10.15 -7.51 11.11
N SER A 51 -10.54 -7.09 9.91
CA SER A 51 -10.05 -5.88 9.26
C SER A 51 -11.16 -5.18 8.49
N ALA A 52 -11.00 -3.87 8.34
CA ALA A 52 -11.73 -3.12 7.34
C ALA A 52 -11.24 -3.53 5.94
N ILE A 53 -12.16 -3.58 4.97
CA ILE A 53 -11.88 -3.90 3.56
C ILE A 53 -12.38 -2.77 2.66
N SER A 54 -11.69 -2.55 1.54
CA SER A 54 -12.23 -1.77 0.42
C SER A 54 -13.26 -2.59 -0.36
N ASP A 55 -14.06 -1.90 -1.16
CA ASP A 55 -15.01 -2.56 -2.08
C ASP A 55 -14.33 -3.32 -3.22
N ILE A 56 -13.07 -2.99 -3.54
CA ILE A 56 -12.28 -3.52 -4.66
C ILE A 56 -11.07 -4.32 -4.19
#